data_AF-A0A3D0S1X8-F1
#
_entry.id   AF-A0A3D0S1X8-F1
#
_cell.length_a   1.000
_cell.length_b   1.000
_cell.length_c   1.000
_cell.angle_alpha   90.00
_cell.angle_beta   90.00
_cell.angle_gamma   90.00
#
_symmetry.space_group_name_H-M   'P 1'
#
loop_
_entity.id
_entity.type
_entity.pdbx_description
1 polymer ?
#
loop_
_entity_poly.entity_id
_entity_poly.type
_entity_poly.pdbx_seq_one_letter_code
_entity_poly.pdbx_strand_id
1 'polypeptide(L)'
;RYLIDLREQVVSFPPQPVITEDNLVVSIDTVIYFQVTDPIAATYEIANYIQAVEQLTMTTLRNIVGGMDLEQTLTSREEINHGLRGVLDEATGKWGIRVNRVEIKGIDPPPSIKDAMEKQMRADRDKRALILSAEGQRQSSILTAEGNKQSAILNAEGDRESQILRAQADRESAILRAQGEGQAIQMVFQAIHDGQPDQALLAYQYLQMMPKIAEGDANKVWVIPSEITKALEGLGSSIHEIAGIPKESEGPRTRVDLGSYEPAKLGGSGALADEEVSKANEAVQAAIAEAASAAHPGPATTPPAPPEPPAS
;
A
#
# COMPACT_ATOMS: atom_id res chain seq x y z
N ARG A 1 0.58 -15.31 -76.75
CA ARG A 1 -0.22 -16.15 -75.82
C ARG A 1 -0.46 -15.27 -74.60
N TYR A 2 -1.71 -14.86 -74.35
CA TYR A 2 -2.02 -14.10 -73.15
C TYR A 2 -1.96 -15.07 -71.97
N LEU A 3 -0.97 -14.90 -71.09
CA LEU A 3 -0.85 -15.64 -69.84
C LEU A 3 -1.54 -14.79 -68.78
N ILE A 4 -2.64 -15.31 -68.22
CA ILE A 4 -3.38 -14.66 -67.15
C ILE A 4 -2.97 -15.34 -65.85
N ASP A 5 -2.49 -14.56 -64.89
CA ASP A 5 -2.24 -15.05 -63.55
C ASP A 5 -3.53 -15.03 -62.73
N LEU A 6 -3.92 -16.19 -62.22
CA LEU A 6 -5.11 -16.39 -61.39
C LEU A 6 -4.84 -16.15 -59.90
N ARG A 7 -3.58 -15.97 -59.50
CA ARG A 7 -3.21 -15.63 -58.13
C ARG A 7 -3.69 -14.22 -57.80
N GLU A 8 -3.72 -13.92 -56.51
CA GLU A 8 -3.93 -12.56 -56.04
C GLU A 8 -2.79 -11.66 -56.53
N GLN A 9 -3.18 -10.56 -57.16
CA GLN A 9 -2.30 -9.54 -57.70
C GLN A 9 -2.51 -8.25 -56.90
N VAL A 10 -1.41 -7.54 -56.70
CA VAL A 10 -1.39 -6.23 -56.05
C VAL A 10 -1.00 -5.18 -57.07
N VAL A 11 -1.86 -4.17 -57.25
CA VAL A 11 -1.58 -3.03 -58.13
C VAL A 11 -1.72 -1.75 -57.32
N SER A 12 -0.67 -0.93 -57.36
CA SER A 12 -0.66 0.42 -56.80
C SER A 12 -0.97 1.41 -57.92
N PHE A 13 -1.91 2.32 -57.66
CA PHE A 13 -2.21 3.42 -58.57
C PHE A 13 -1.55 4.71 -58.10
N PRO A 14 -1.15 5.61 -59.02
CA PRO A 14 -0.52 6.87 -58.65
C PRO A 14 -1.51 7.80 -57.93
N PRO A 15 -1.00 8.72 -57.08
CA PRO A 15 -1.84 9.67 -56.35
C PRO A 15 -2.78 10.43 -57.28
N GLN A 16 -4.08 10.40 -56.98
CA GLN A 16 -5.09 11.15 -57.71
C GLN A 16 -5.55 12.37 -56.90
N PRO A 17 -5.63 13.57 -57.51
CA PRO A 17 -6.20 14.73 -56.85
C PRO A 17 -7.73 14.61 -56.78
N VAL A 18 -8.27 14.72 -55.57
CA VAL A 18 -9.70 14.71 -55.27
C VAL A 18 -10.05 15.94 -54.44
N ILE A 19 -11.25 16.47 -54.61
CA ILE A 19 -11.74 17.61 -53.84
C ILE A 19 -12.68 17.09 -52.77
N THR A 20 -12.41 17.43 -51.51
CA THR A 20 -13.25 17.13 -50.34
C THR A 20 -14.43 18.10 -50.25
N GLU A 21 -15.40 17.83 -49.36
CA GLU A 21 -16.59 18.67 -49.17
C GLU A 21 -16.25 20.12 -48.79
N ASP A 22 -15.15 20.32 -48.04
CA ASP A 22 -14.61 21.61 -47.64
C ASP A 22 -13.79 22.32 -48.74
N ASN A 23 -13.87 21.83 -49.98
CA ASN A 23 -13.21 22.41 -51.16
C ASN A 23 -11.67 22.42 -51.06
N LEU A 24 -11.09 21.42 -50.40
CA LEU A 24 -9.65 21.21 -50.35
C LEU A 24 -9.24 20.13 -51.35
N VAL A 25 -8.07 20.31 -51.99
CA VAL A 25 -7.53 19.33 -52.93
C VAL A 25 -6.60 18.39 -52.18
N VAL A 26 -6.99 17.12 -52.04
CA VAL A 26 -6.17 16.06 -51.42
C VAL A 26 -5.68 15.07 -52.48
N SER A 27 -4.46 14.57 -52.31
CA SER A 27 -3.93 13.48 -53.13
C SER A 27 -4.06 12.15 -52.40
N ILE A 28 -4.71 11.17 -53.02
CA ILE A 28 -4.97 9.87 -52.39
C ILE A 28 -4.24 8.77 -53.17
N ASP A 29 -3.40 8.03 -52.46
CA ASP A 29 -2.72 6.83 -52.96
C ASP A 29 -3.51 5.58 -52.59
N THR A 30 -3.77 4.71 -53.57
CA THR A 30 -4.50 3.45 -53.34
C THR A 30 -3.76 2.24 -53.87
N VAL A 31 -3.95 1.12 -53.17
CA VAL A 31 -3.47 -0.21 -53.53
C VAL A 31 -4.66 -1.15 -53.56
N ILE A 32 -4.79 -1.91 -54.64
CA ILE A 32 -5.90 -2.82 -54.86
C ILE A 32 -5.37 -4.24 -54.96
N TYR A 33 -5.97 -5.12 -54.17
CA TYR A 33 -5.73 -6.56 -54.18
C TYR A 33 -6.91 -7.22 -54.89
N PHE A 34 -6.62 -7.80 -56.05
CA PHE A 34 -7.63 -8.48 -56.85
C PHE A 34 -7.11 -9.80 -57.39
N GLN A 35 -8.01 -10.69 -57.76
CA GLN A 35 -7.67 -11.94 -58.42
C GLN A 35 -8.58 -12.15 -59.63
N VAL A 36 -8.02 -12.74 -60.69
CA VAL A 36 -8.83 -13.16 -61.84
C VAL A 36 -9.48 -14.49 -61.51
N THR A 37 -10.81 -14.50 -61.46
CA THR A 37 -11.63 -15.68 -61.18
C THR A 37 -12.09 -16.37 -62.45
N ASP A 38 -12.39 -15.61 -63.51
CA ASP A 38 -12.74 -16.12 -64.83
C ASP A 38 -11.80 -15.52 -65.90
N PRO A 39 -10.78 -16.27 -66.37
CA PRO A 39 -9.85 -15.79 -67.38
C PRO A 39 -10.50 -15.61 -68.75
N ILE A 40 -11.63 -16.28 -69.03
CA ILE A 40 -12.36 -16.11 -70.29
C ILE A 40 -13.01 -14.72 -70.27
N ALA A 41 -13.80 -14.40 -69.24
CA ALA A 41 -14.38 -13.08 -69.09
C ALA A 41 -13.32 -11.97 -69.06
N ALA A 42 -12.22 -12.16 -68.33
CA ALA A 42 -11.15 -11.16 -68.25
C ALA A 42 -10.43 -10.89 -69.58
N THR A 43 -10.50 -11.82 -70.55
CA THR A 43 -9.93 -11.66 -71.90
C THR A 43 -10.92 -11.07 -72.89
N TYR A 44 -12.20 -11.48 -72.81
CA TYR A 44 -13.19 -11.18 -73.85
C TYR A 44 -14.12 -10.01 -73.49
N GLU A 45 -14.40 -9.78 -72.21
CA GLU A 45 -15.35 -8.74 -71.78
C GLU A 45 -14.68 -7.36 -71.66
N ILE A 46 -13.36 -7.29 -71.55
CA ILE A 46 -12.63 -6.02 -71.45
C ILE A 46 -11.22 -6.08 -72.05
N ALA A 47 -10.80 -5.01 -72.72
CA ALA A 47 -9.49 -4.94 -73.36
C ALA A 47 -8.33 -4.80 -72.37
N ASN A 48 -8.47 -3.93 -71.35
CA ASN A 48 -7.48 -3.74 -70.30
C ASN A 48 -8.19 -3.48 -68.97
N TYR A 49 -8.38 -4.54 -68.19
CA TYR A 49 -9.05 -4.45 -66.90
C TYR A 49 -8.28 -3.62 -65.87
N ILE A 50 -6.94 -3.58 -65.93
CA ILE A 50 -6.14 -2.80 -64.96
C ILE A 50 -6.44 -1.31 -65.12
N GLN A 51 -6.44 -0.82 -66.36
CA GLN A 51 -6.78 0.57 -66.65
C GLN A 51 -8.24 0.88 -66.31
N ALA A 52 -9.16 -0.06 -66.54
CA ALA A 52 -10.57 0.14 -66.20
C ALA A 52 -10.80 0.19 -64.69
N VAL A 53 -10.11 -0.66 -63.92
CA VAL A 53 -10.10 -0.63 -62.45
C VAL A 53 -9.54 0.71 -61.96
N GLU A 54 -8.47 1.23 -62.56
CA GLU A 54 -7.93 2.56 -62.23
C GLU A 54 -8.98 3.68 -62.40
N GLN A 55 -9.67 3.71 -63.55
CA GLN A 55 -10.70 4.71 -63.84
C GLN A 55 -11.91 4.61 -62.93
N LEU A 56 -12.32 3.37 -62.62
CA LEU A 56 -13.41 3.12 -61.69
C LEU A 56 -13.03 3.55 -60.27
N THR A 57 -11.80 3.28 -59.85
CA THR A 57 -11.26 3.72 -58.56
C THR A 57 -11.25 5.24 -58.49
N MET A 58 -10.80 5.94 -59.53
CA MET A 58 -10.79 7.41 -59.59
C MET A 58 -12.20 8.00 -59.43
N THR A 59 -13.18 7.46 -60.16
CA THR A 59 -14.56 7.94 -60.09
C THR A 59 -15.18 7.66 -58.72
N THR A 60 -14.90 6.49 -58.15
CA THR A 60 -15.45 6.09 -56.85
C THR A 60 -14.82 6.88 -55.71
N LEU A 61 -13.50 7.10 -55.75
CA LEU A 61 -12.79 7.99 -54.82
C LEU A 61 -13.39 9.39 -54.84
N ARG A 62 -13.64 9.95 -56.03
CA ARG A 62 -14.25 11.28 -56.16
C ARG A 62 -15.65 11.35 -55.53
N ASN A 63 -16.46 10.31 -55.69
CA ASN A 63 -17.82 10.29 -55.16
C ASN A 63 -17.83 10.14 -53.63
N ILE A 64 -16.98 9.27 -53.07
CA ILE A 64 -16.94 9.03 -51.61
C ILE A 64 -16.32 10.25 -50.92
N VAL A 65 -15.12 10.66 -51.34
CA VAL A 65 -14.37 11.75 -50.70
C VAL A 65 -15.03 13.10 -50.93
N GLY A 66 -15.75 13.28 -52.04
CA GLY A 66 -16.52 14.50 -52.30
C GLY A 66 -17.66 14.75 -51.30
N GLY A 67 -18.08 13.73 -50.54
CA GLY A 67 -19.04 13.85 -49.45
C GLY A 67 -18.42 13.77 -48.05
N MET A 68 -17.09 13.90 -47.94
CA MET A 68 -16.36 13.86 -46.67
C MET A 68 -15.53 15.15 -46.52
N ASP A 69 -15.43 15.65 -45.30
CA ASP A 69 -14.49 16.73 -44.98
C ASP A 69 -13.03 16.20 -44.91
N LEU A 70 -12.04 17.10 -44.82
CA LEU A 70 -10.63 16.70 -44.73
C LEU A 70 -10.34 15.84 -43.48
N GLU A 71 -10.95 16.14 -42.34
CA GLU A 71 -10.69 15.45 -41.07
C GLU A 71 -11.24 14.01 -41.09
N GLN A 72 -12.47 13.83 -41.54
CA GLN A 72 -13.13 12.56 -41.82
C GLN A 72 -12.33 11.77 -42.84
N THR A 73 -11.85 12.41 -43.90
CA THR A 73 -11.03 11.73 -44.92
C THR A 73 -9.74 11.18 -44.29
N LEU A 74 -9.10 11.91 -43.36
CA LEU A 74 -7.88 11.47 -42.67
C LEU A 74 -8.13 10.40 -41.60
N THR A 75 -9.29 10.40 -40.95
CA THR A 75 -9.62 9.53 -39.81
C THR A 75 -10.41 8.28 -40.19
N SER A 76 -11.35 8.39 -41.12
CA SER A 76 -12.27 7.33 -41.56
C SER A 76 -11.76 6.54 -42.77
N ARG A 77 -10.48 6.12 -42.76
CA ARG A 77 -9.90 5.34 -43.88
C ARG A 77 -10.64 4.03 -44.16
N GLU A 78 -11.17 3.39 -43.12
CA GLU A 78 -11.89 2.11 -43.25
C GLU A 78 -13.21 2.28 -44.01
N GLU A 79 -13.90 3.39 -43.81
CA GLU A 79 -15.15 3.71 -44.52
C GLU A 79 -14.90 3.86 -46.02
N ILE A 80 -13.81 4.56 -46.39
CA ILE A 80 -13.41 4.72 -47.78
C ILE A 80 -12.97 3.38 -48.37
N ASN A 81 -12.18 2.57 -47.65
CA ASN A 81 -11.76 1.24 -48.10
C ASN A 81 -12.98 0.33 -48.36
N HIS A 82 -13.97 0.33 -47.46
CA HIS A 82 -15.18 -0.47 -47.59
C HIS A 82 -16.03 -0.01 -48.78
N GLY A 83 -16.25 1.30 -48.92
CA GLY A 83 -17.00 1.89 -50.02
C GLY A 83 -16.36 1.60 -51.38
N LEU A 84 -15.04 1.77 -51.49
CA LEU A 84 -14.29 1.43 -52.71
C LEU A 84 -14.41 -0.05 -53.04
N ARG A 85 -14.17 -0.95 -52.07
CA ARG A 85 -14.27 -2.39 -52.29
C ARG A 85 -15.65 -2.79 -52.81
N GLY A 86 -16.72 -2.28 -52.20
CA GLY A 86 -18.09 -2.61 -52.59
C GLY A 86 -18.40 -2.26 -54.05
N VAL A 87 -18.10 -1.02 -54.45
CA VAL A 87 -18.35 -0.55 -55.82
C VAL A 87 -17.44 -1.23 -56.84
N LEU A 88 -16.16 -1.43 -56.49
CA LEU A 88 -15.20 -2.08 -57.37
C LEU A 88 -15.52 -3.55 -57.59
N ASP A 89 -15.85 -4.32 -56.55
CA ASP A 89 -16.18 -5.74 -56.68
C ASP A 89 -17.44 -5.97 -57.51
N GLU A 90 -18.49 -5.16 -57.30
CA GLU A 90 -19.74 -5.23 -58.06
C GLU A 90 -19.50 -4.99 -59.57
N ALA A 91 -18.74 -3.95 -59.91
CA ALA A 91 -18.51 -3.60 -61.30
C ALA A 91 -17.51 -4.54 -62.00
N THR A 92 -16.45 -4.96 -61.30
CA THR A 92 -15.38 -5.81 -61.86
C THR A 92 -15.78 -7.27 -61.98
N GLY A 93 -16.82 -7.72 -61.25
CA GLY A 93 -17.36 -9.07 -61.37
C GLY A 93 -17.79 -9.43 -62.80
N LYS A 94 -18.24 -8.46 -63.61
CA LYS A 94 -18.58 -8.66 -65.04
C LYS A 94 -17.37 -9.02 -65.90
N TRP A 95 -16.17 -8.64 -65.47
CA TRP A 95 -14.92 -8.92 -66.16
C TRP A 95 -14.22 -10.18 -65.62
N GLY A 96 -14.89 -10.96 -64.76
CA GLY A 96 -14.29 -12.14 -64.14
C GLY A 96 -13.24 -11.82 -63.09
N ILE A 97 -13.25 -10.60 -62.53
CA ILE A 97 -12.28 -10.14 -61.53
C ILE A 97 -13.00 -9.99 -60.19
N ARG A 98 -12.34 -10.45 -59.12
CA ARG A 98 -12.80 -10.26 -57.75
C ARG A 98 -11.85 -9.34 -57.01
N VAL A 99 -12.39 -8.32 -56.37
CA VAL A 99 -11.59 -7.40 -55.54
C VAL A 99 -11.64 -7.89 -54.10
N ASN A 100 -10.52 -8.41 -53.62
CA ASN A 100 -10.43 -8.95 -52.27
C ASN A 100 -10.31 -7.82 -51.24
N ARG A 101 -9.46 -6.83 -51.50
CA ARG A 101 -9.18 -5.73 -50.57
C ARG A 101 -8.75 -4.46 -51.30
N VAL A 102 -9.11 -3.32 -50.73
CA VAL A 102 -8.64 -2.00 -51.14
C VAL A 102 -8.00 -1.34 -49.93
N GLU A 103 -6.81 -0.78 -50.10
CA GLU A 103 -6.08 -0.08 -49.06
C GLU A 103 -5.67 1.31 -49.55
N ILE A 104 -6.00 2.32 -48.77
CA ILE A 104 -5.41 3.66 -48.93
C ILE A 104 -4.02 3.67 -48.31
N LYS A 105 -3.00 3.92 -49.12
CA LYS A 105 -1.62 4.04 -48.69
C LYS A 105 -1.37 5.37 -47.98
N GLY A 106 -1.93 6.45 -48.51
CA GLY A 106 -1.71 7.81 -48.01
C GLY A 106 -2.77 8.78 -48.50
N ILE A 107 -2.98 9.84 -47.72
CA ILE A 107 -3.86 10.97 -48.03
C ILE A 107 -3.03 12.21 -47.71
N ASP A 108 -2.64 12.92 -48.75
CA ASP A 108 -1.74 14.06 -48.67
C ASP A 108 -2.51 15.36 -48.96
N PRO A 109 -2.77 16.20 -47.93
CA PRO A 109 -3.33 17.54 -48.12
C PRO A 109 -2.28 18.49 -48.72
N PRO A 110 -2.69 19.66 -49.21
CA PRO A 110 -1.75 20.63 -49.75
C PRO A 110 -0.85 21.18 -48.63
N PRO A 111 0.42 21.54 -48.92
CA PRO A 111 1.40 21.92 -47.89
C PRO A 111 0.92 23.03 -46.93
N SER A 112 0.18 24.01 -47.43
CA SER A 112 -0.36 25.11 -46.63
C SER A 112 -1.31 24.66 -45.52
N ILE A 113 -2.17 23.67 -45.81
CA ILE A 113 -3.11 23.11 -44.85
C ILE A 113 -2.39 22.21 -43.86
N LYS A 114 -1.45 21.39 -44.34
CA LYS A 114 -0.63 20.54 -43.48
C LYS A 114 0.11 21.38 -42.42
N ASP A 115 0.74 22.47 -42.83
CA ASP A 115 1.43 23.38 -41.92
C ASP A 115 0.49 24.03 -40.90
N ALA A 116 -0.72 24.42 -41.33
CA ALA A 116 -1.73 24.99 -40.45
C ALA A 116 -2.22 23.97 -39.41
N MET A 117 -2.50 22.74 -39.84
CA MET A 117 -2.89 21.63 -38.96
C MET A 117 -1.78 21.29 -37.98
N GLU A 118 -0.51 21.21 -38.41
CA GLU A 118 0.61 20.93 -37.51
C GLU A 118 0.74 22.00 -36.41
N LYS A 119 0.57 23.27 -36.77
CA LYS A 119 0.57 24.39 -35.80
C LYS A 119 -0.61 24.29 -34.83
N GLN A 120 -1.81 24.02 -35.34
CA GLN A 120 -3.01 23.86 -34.53
C GLN A 120 -2.89 22.66 -33.57
N MET A 121 -2.46 21.51 -34.07
CA MET A 121 -2.27 20.29 -33.28
C MET A 121 -1.20 20.46 -32.21
N ARG A 122 -0.13 21.22 -32.49
CA ARG A 122 0.87 21.58 -31.49
C ARG A 122 0.25 22.46 -30.40
N ALA A 123 -0.47 23.51 -30.78
CA ALA A 123 -1.14 24.39 -29.83
C ALA A 123 -2.16 23.64 -28.95
N ASP A 124 -2.94 22.72 -29.52
CA ASP A 124 -3.89 21.91 -28.77
C ASP A 124 -3.20 20.91 -27.84
N ARG A 125 -2.09 20.29 -28.28
CA ARG A 125 -1.28 19.43 -27.40
C ARG A 125 -0.66 20.21 -26.26
N ASP A 126 -0.10 21.38 -26.53
CA ASP A 126 0.51 22.25 -25.51
C ASP A 126 -0.55 22.72 -24.50
N LYS A 127 -1.73 23.11 -24.98
CA LYS A 127 -2.88 23.46 -24.13
C LYS A 127 -3.30 22.28 -23.24
N ARG A 128 -3.46 21.08 -23.82
CA ARG A 128 -3.83 19.88 -23.05
C ARG A 128 -2.75 19.51 -22.03
N ALA A 129 -1.47 19.58 -22.40
CA ALA A 129 -0.36 19.33 -21.50
C ALA A 129 -0.34 20.32 -20.32
N LEU A 130 -0.59 21.61 -20.58
CA LEU A 130 -0.66 22.64 -19.55
C LEU A 130 -1.83 22.41 -18.58
N ILE A 131 -3.01 22.06 -19.10
CA ILE A 131 -4.18 21.72 -18.27
C ILE A 131 -3.87 20.50 -17.40
N LEU A 132 -3.33 19.43 -17.98
CA LEU A 132 -3.01 18.20 -17.25
C LEU A 132 -1.94 18.44 -16.17
N SER A 133 -0.93 19.27 -16.46
CA SER A 133 0.09 19.65 -15.50
C SER A 133 -0.49 20.47 -14.34
N ALA A 134 -1.35 21.44 -14.64
CA ALA A 134 -2.03 22.24 -13.62
C ALA A 134 -2.94 21.39 -12.73
N GLU A 135 -3.66 20.42 -13.33
CA GLU A 135 -4.51 19.48 -12.61
C GLU A 135 -3.68 18.52 -11.74
N GLY A 136 -2.57 18.00 -12.27
CA GLY A 136 -1.61 17.19 -11.50
C GLY A 136 -1.02 17.94 -10.31
N GLN A 137 -0.64 19.22 -10.49
CA GLN A 137 -0.12 20.06 -9.41
C GLN A 137 -1.18 20.33 -8.33
N ARG A 138 -2.42 20.59 -8.74
CA ARG A 138 -3.55 20.77 -7.82
C ARG A 138 -3.78 19.49 -7.01
N GLN A 139 -3.86 18.33 -7.68
CA GLN A 139 -4.09 17.05 -7.03
C GLN A 139 -2.96 16.69 -6.07
N SER A 140 -1.70 16.90 -6.47
CA SER A 140 -0.54 16.69 -5.60
C SER A 140 -0.59 17.57 -4.35
N SER A 141 -1.01 18.84 -4.50
CA SER A 141 -1.12 19.78 -3.38
C SER A 141 -2.22 19.37 -2.40
N ILE A 142 -3.35 18.88 -2.91
CA ILE A 142 -4.45 18.34 -2.09
C ILE A 142 -3.98 17.11 -1.31
N LEU A 143 -3.39 16.12 -1.99
CA LEU A 143 -2.91 14.89 -1.35
C LEU A 143 -1.85 15.18 -0.28
N THR A 144 -0.96 16.15 -0.53
CA THR A 144 0.04 16.57 0.46
C THR A 144 -0.62 17.21 1.68
N ALA A 145 -1.61 18.09 1.49
CA ALA A 145 -2.34 18.72 2.58
C ALA A 145 -3.15 17.70 3.40
N GLU A 146 -3.78 16.73 2.73
CA GLU A 146 -4.48 15.63 3.38
C GLU A 146 -3.54 14.73 4.17
N GLY A 147 -2.40 14.35 3.60
CA GLY A 147 -1.37 13.58 4.30
C GLY A 147 -0.83 14.30 5.54
N ASN A 148 -0.59 15.61 5.44
CA ASN A 148 -0.15 16.43 6.59
C ASN A 148 -1.22 16.50 7.68
N LYS A 149 -2.49 16.70 7.29
CA LYS A 149 -3.62 16.70 8.24
C LYS A 149 -3.73 15.35 8.95
N GLN A 150 -3.69 14.25 8.20
CA GLN A 150 -3.80 12.91 8.77
C GLN A 150 -2.62 12.60 9.70
N SER A 151 -1.40 12.96 9.30
CA SER A 151 -0.21 12.78 10.13
C SER A 151 -0.31 13.58 11.44
N ALA A 152 -0.80 14.82 11.38
CA ALA A 152 -1.00 15.64 12.58
C ALA A 152 -2.04 15.04 13.54
N ILE A 153 -3.12 14.45 13.02
CA ILE A 153 -4.14 13.76 13.82
C ILE A 153 -3.54 12.53 14.50
N LEU A 154 -2.86 11.67 13.72
CA LEU A 154 -2.24 10.45 14.24
C LEU A 154 -1.19 10.74 15.32
N ASN A 155 -0.38 11.78 15.15
CA ASN A 155 0.57 12.21 16.17
C ASN A 155 -0.13 12.67 17.45
N ALA A 156 -1.20 13.49 17.33
CA ALA A 156 -1.96 13.94 18.49
C ALA A 156 -2.66 12.78 19.24
N GLU A 157 -3.17 11.80 18.49
CA GLU A 157 -3.76 10.59 19.07
C GLU A 157 -2.69 9.73 19.77
N GLY A 158 -1.54 9.51 19.14
CA GLY A 158 -0.42 8.79 19.74
C GLY A 158 0.13 9.47 21.00
N ASP A 159 0.23 10.79 21.00
CA ASP A 159 0.65 11.56 22.18
C ASP A 159 -0.36 11.42 23.33
N ARG A 160 -1.66 11.48 23.04
CA ARG A 160 -2.71 11.27 24.02
C ARG A 160 -2.65 9.86 24.60
N GLU A 161 -2.56 8.85 23.75
CA GLU A 161 -2.51 7.45 24.18
C GLU A 161 -1.25 7.16 25.01
N SER A 162 -0.09 7.65 24.57
CA SER A 162 1.17 7.58 25.31
C SER A 162 1.06 8.21 26.70
N GLN A 163 0.41 9.38 26.83
CA GLN A 163 0.18 10.02 28.12
C GLN A 163 -0.72 9.18 29.04
N ILE A 164 -1.78 8.58 28.50
CA ILE A 164 -2.69 7.72 29.27
C ILE A 164 -1.94 6.47 29.76
N LEU A 165 -1.19 5.81 28.87
CA LEU A 165 -0.42 4.61 29.21
C LEU A 165 0.65 4.90 30.27
N ARG A 166 1.35 6.04 30.17
CA ARG A 166 2.30 6.48 31.20
C ARG A 166 1.61 6.70 32.55
N ALA A 167 0.48 7.42 32.58
CA ALA A 167 -0.27 7.65 33.80
C ALA A 167 -0.79 6.34 34.43
N GLN A 168 -1.20 5.37 33.61
CA GLN A 168 -1.60 4.03 34.07
C GLN A 168 -0.41 3.26 34.65
N ALA A 169 0.73 3.25 33.96
CA ALA A 169 1.96 2.60 34.42
C ALA A 169 2.46 3.20 35.74
N ASP A 170 2.44 4.53 35.89
CA ASP A 170 2.83 5.20 37.13
C ASP A 170 1.91 4.83 38.30
N ARG A 171 0.59 4.76 38.05
CA ARG A 171 -0.40 4.32 39.04
C ARG A 171 -0.17 2.88 39.46
N GLU A 172 0.02 1.98 38.50
CA GLU A 172 0.24 0.56 38.77
C GLU A 172 1.54 0.33 39.55
N SER A 173 2.62 1.00 39.13
CA SER A 173 3.90 1.01 39.84
C SER A 173 3.76 1.48 41.29
N ALA A 174 2.98 2.55 41.55
CA ALA A 174 2.73 3.03 42.89
C ALA A 174 1.94 2.01 43.75
N ILE A 175 0.94 1.34 43.17
CA ILE A 175 0.17 0.30 43.87
C ILE A 175 1.07 -0.89 44.21
N LEU A 176 1.86 -1.37 43.25
CA LEU A 176 2.78 -2.50 43.46
C LEU A 176 3.83 -2.18 44.52
N ARG A 177 4.38 -0.96 44.52
CA ARG A 177 5.33 -0.51 45.55
C ARG A 177 4.68 -0.47 46.93
N ALA A 178 3.48 0.11 47.05
CA ALA A 178 2.75 0.16 48.32
C ALA A 178 2.38 -1.23 48.85
N GLN A 179 2.01 -2.16 47.97
CA GLN A 179 1.76 -3.56 48.34
C GLN A 179 3.05 -4.25 48.81
N GLY A 180 4.16 -4.07 48.10
CA GLY A 180 5.45 -4.63 48.47
C GLY A 180 5.94 -4.10 49.83
N GLU A 181 5.79 -2.80 50.08
CA GLU A 181 6.08 -2.19 51.39
C GLU A 181 5.19 -2.76 52.49
N GLY A 182 3.89 -2.90 52.23
CA GLY A 182 2.94 -3.49 53.17
C GLY A 182 3.29 -4.94 53.54
N GLN A 183 3.64 -5.76 52.53
CA GLN A 183 4.09 -7.14 52.73
C GLN A 183 5.40 -7.20 53.53
N ALA A 184 6.36 -6.34 53.21
CA ALA A 184 7.62 -6.25 53.94
C ALA A 184 7.39 -5.88 55.42
N ILE A 185 6.51 -4.91 55.70
CA ILE A 185 6.14 -4.54 57.07
C ILE A 185 5.49 -5.72 57.80
N GLN A 186 4.55 -6.43 57.16
CA GLN A 186 3.90 -7.60 57.77
C GLN A 186 4.91 -8.71 58.09
N MET A 187 5.86 -8.98 57.20
CA MET A 187 6.90 -9.99 57.40
C MET A 187 7.81 -9.63 58.57
N VAL A 188 8.26 -8.36 58.65
CA VAL A 188 9.06 -7.88 59.78
C VAL A 188 8.25 -7.93 61.07
N PHE A 189 6.98 -7.52 61.05
CA PHE A 189 6.09 -7.56 62.23
C PHE A 189 5.89 -8.97 62.78
N GLN A 190 5.65 -9.95 61.89
CA GLN A 190 5.54 -11.36 62.31
C GLN A 190 6.86 -11.88 62.85
N ALA A 191 7.99 -11.63 62.17
CA ALA A 191 9.30 -12.05 62.64
C ALA A 191 9.63 -11.47 64.03
N ILE A 192 9.22 -10.24 64.32
CA ILE A 192 9.36 -9.63 65.65
C ILE A 192 8.47 -10.35 66.68
N HIS A 193 7.20 -10.63 66.36
CA HIS A 193 6.29 -11.30 67.31
C HIS A 193 6.73 -12.74 67.61
N ASP A 194 7.13 -13.50 66.59
CA ASP A 194 7.58 -14.88 66.73
C ASP A 194 8.89 -14.96 67.53
N GLY A 195 9.73 -13.93 67.43
CA GLY A 195 10.99 -13.83 68.18
C GLY A 195 10.86 -13.46 69.66
N GLN A 196 9.65 -13.08 70.13
CA GLN A 196 9.35 -12.68 71.52
C GLN A 196 10.43 -11.80 72.18
N PRO A 197 10.68 -10.58 71.68
CA PRO A 197 11.76 -9.74 72.17
C PRO A 197 11.56 -9.32 73.63
N ASP A 198 12.64 -9.38 74.41
CA ASP A 198 12.72 -8.85 75.78
C ASP A 198 12.57 -7.31 75.78
N GLN A 199 11.94 -6.76 76.81
CA GLN A 199 11.74 -5.33 77.02
C GLN A 199 13.06 -4.53 77.04
N ALA A 200 14.17 -5.15 77.44
CA ALA A 200 15.50 -4.53 77.36
C ALA A 200 15.99 -4.31 75.90
N LEU A 201 15.63 -5.20 74.96
CA LEU A 201 16.00 -5.08 73.54
C LEU A 201 15.23 -3.96 72.85
N LEU A 202 13.93 -3.84 73.15
CA LEU A 202 13.09 -2.75 72.64
C LEU A 202 13.59 -1.39 73.12
N ALA A 203 14.02 -1.28 74.39
CA ALA A 203 14.60 -0.06 74.92
C ALA A 203 15.92 0.32 74.20
N TYR A 204 16.76 -0.66 73.88
CA TYR A 204 18.00 -0.42 73.12
C TYR A 204 17.71 0.02 71.67
N GLN A 205 16.76 -0.62 71.00
CA GLN A 205 16.38 -0.28 69.63
C GLN A 205 15.71 1.10 69.56
N TYR A 206 14.91 1.47 70.57
CA TYR A 206 14.37 2.82 70.73
C TYR A 206 15.49 3.87 70.86
N LEU A 207 16.54 3.58 71.63
CA LEU A 207 17.70 4.45 71.80
C LEU A 207 18.51 4.58 70.49
N GLN A 208 18.57 3.53 69.66
CA GLN A 208 19.16 3.57 68.32
C GLN A 208 18.32 4.33 67.28
N MET A 209 17.00 4.43 67.46
CA MET A 209 16.12 5.22 66.58
C MET A 209 16.15 6.72 66.92
N MET A 210 16.59 7.09 68.12
CA MET A 210 16.68 8.50 68.57
C MET A 210 17.50 9.41 67.64
N PRO A 211 18.68 9.01 67.11
CA PRO A 211 19.42 9.82 66.15
C PRO A 211 18.66 10.06 64.84
N LYS A 212 17.99 9.03 64.31
CA LYS A 212 17.21 9.15 63.06
C LYS A 212 15.97 10.06 63.22
N ILE A 213 15.40 10.13 64.42
CA ILE A 213 14.30 11.04 64.77
C ILE A 213 14.82 12.49 64.95
N ALA A 214 16.08 12.66 65.36
CA ALA A 214 16.72 13.96 65.51
C ALA A 214 17.16 14.59 64.16
N GLU A 215 17.37 13.77 63.12
CA GLU A 215 17.81 14.21 61.79
C GLU A 215 16.67 14.63 60.84
N GLY A 216 15.40 14.46 61.22
CA GLY A 216 14.24 14.85 60.40
C GLY A 216 13.83 16.32 60.54
N ASP A 217 13.56 16.99 59.42
CA ASP A 217 13.31 18.44 59.29
C ASP A 217 12.13 19.05 60.12
N ALA A 218 11.37 18.25 60.87
CA ALA A 218 10.14 18.64 61.56
C ALA A 218 10.21 18.72 63.11
N ASN A 219 11.40 18.68 63.73
CA ASN A 219 11.53 18.59 65.20
C ASN A 219 11.99 19.89 65.87
N LYS A 220 11.04 20.75 66.29
CA LYS A 220 11.33 21.98 67.08
C LYS A 220 10.67 22.03 68.47
N VAL A 221 9.76 21.12 68.82
CA VAL A 221 9.07 21.12 70.12
C VAL A 221 9.13 19.73 70.75
N TRP A 222 9.90 19.61 71.84
CA TRP A 222 10.08 18.40 72.62
C TRP A 222 9.08 18.39 73.78
N VAL A 223 8.07 17.52 73.72
CA VAL A 223 7.14 17.28 74.83
C VAL A 223 7.40 15.87 75.34
N ILE A 224 7.94 15.76 76.55
CA ILE A 224 8.03 14.47 77.24
C ILE A 224 6.62 14.13 77.75
N PRO A 225 6.00 13.03 77.29
CA PRO A 225 4.74 12.57 77.87
C PRO A 225 4.97 12.19 79.34
N SER A 226 4.11 12.69 80.23
CA SER A 226 4.23 12.47 81.68
C SER A 226 4.14 10.99 82.11
N GLU A 227 3.79 10.07 81.20
CA GLU A 227 3.89 8.63 81.46
C GLU A 227 5.36 8.16 81.57
N ILE A 228 6.32 8.79 80.88
CA ILE A 228 7.76 8.44 80.93
C ILE A 228 8.33 8.75 82.32
N THR A 229 8.00 9.92 82.87
CA THR A 229 8.48 10.32 84.21
C THR A 229 7.89 9.42 85.29
N LYS A 230 6.62 9.01 85.14
CA LYS A 230 5.98 8.05 86.07
C LYS A 230 6.57 6.64 85.97
N ALA A 231 6.93 6.18 84.79
CA ALA A 231 7.62 4.89 84.62
C ALA A 231 9.04 4.91 85.23
N LEU A 232 9.74 6.05 85.14
CA LEU A 232 11.06 6.26 85.76
C LEU A 232 11.01 6.41 87.29
N GLU A 233 9.98 7.06 87.85
CA GLU A 233 9.75 7.09 89.31
C GLU A 233 9.41 5.71 89.89
N GLY A 234 8.69 4.88 89.12
CA GLY A 234 8.45 3.47 89.46
C GLY A 234 9.72 2.61 89.47
N LEU A 235 10.71 2.95 88.63
CA LEU A 235 12.03 2.30 88.58
C LEU A 235 12.97 2.78 89.71
N GLY A 236 12.88 4.05 90.12
CA GLY A 236 13.75 4.61 91.17
C GLY A 236 13.44 4.13 92.59
N SER A 237 12.22 3.67 92.86
CA SER A 237 11.77 3.22 94.19
C SER A 237 11.72 1.70 94.37
N SER A 238 12.05 0.91 93.33
CA SER A 238 11.99 -0.56 93.34
C SER A 238 13.35 -1.26 93.15
N ILE A 239 14.45 -0.52 93.08
CA ILE A 239 15.81 -1.08 92.90
C ILE A 239 16.39 -1.70 94.19
N HIS A 240 15.85 -1.41 95.38
CA HIS A 240 16.39 -1.96 96.63
C HIS A 240 15.58 -3.10 97.26
N GLU A 241 14.31 -3.32 96.90
CA GLU A 241 13.53 -4.41 97.50
C GLU A 241 12.31 -4.73 96.62
N ILE A 242 12.42 -5.75 95.78
CA ILE A 242 11.33 -6.66 95.38
C ILE A 242 11.99 -7.87 94.69
N ALA A 243 11.97 -8.98 95.43
CA ALA A 243 12.13 -10.31 94.89
C ALA A 243 10.87 -10.67 94.08
N GLY A 244 11.04 -11.19 92.87
CA GLY A 244 9.97 -11.91 92.16
C GLY A 244 9.54 -11.38 90.79
N ILE A 245 10.48 -11.04 89.91
CA ILE A 245 10.20 -10.94 88.46
C ILE A 245 11.12 -11.94 87.74
N PRO A 246 10.57 -12.89 86.94
CA PRO A 246 11.38 -13.92 86.30
C PRO A 246 12.37 -13.30 85.30
N LYS A 247 13.65 -13.65 85.45
CA LYS A 247 14.77 -13.16 84.62
C LYS A 247 14.98 -13.96 83.33
N GLU A 248 14.14 -14.94 83.04
CA GLU A 248 14.28 -15.78 81.85
C GLU A 248 12.92 -16.04 81.23
N SER A 249 12.78 -15.64 79.97
CA SER A 249 11.79 -16.21 79.07
C SER A 249 12.31 -17.59 78.65
N GLU A 250 11.91 -18.64 79.36
CA GLU A 250 12.03 -20.02 78.90
C GLU A 250 10.91 -20.32 77.90
N GLY A 251 11.11 -19.87 76.67
CA GLY A 251 10.43 -20.38 75.48
C GLY A 251 11.48 -20.83 74.47
N PRO A 252 11.27 -21.92 73.70
CA PRO A 252 12.24 -22.35 72.71
C PRO A 252 12.46 -21.21 71.71
N ARG A 253 13.71 -20.74 71.59
CA ARG A 253 14.12 -19.79 70.55
C ARG A 253 14.06 -20.49 69.20
N THR A 254 12.88 -20.51 68.58
CA THR A 254 12.71 -21.03 67.23
C THR A 254 13.41 -20.06 66.28
N ARG A 255 14.53 -20.49 65.69
CA ARG A 255 15.10 -19.79 64.54
C ARG A 255 14.08 -19.89 63.41
N VAL A 256 13.42 -18.79 63.09
CA VAL A 256 12.53 -18.72 61.92
C VAL A 256 13.42 -18.86 60.68
N ASP A 257 13.32 -20.00 60.00
CA ASP A 257 13.95 -20.22 58.70
C ASP A 257 13.14 -19.46 57.66
N LEU A 258 13.72 -18.40 57.08
CA LEU A 258 13.04 -17.51 56.16
C LEU A 258 12.77 -18.15 54.79
N GLY A 259 13.24 -19.37 54.52
CA GLY A 259 13.07 -20.03 53.23
C GLY A 259 13.74 -19.28 52.07
N SER A 260 13.99 -19.98 50.96
CA SER A 260 14.47 -19.34 49.74
C SER A 260 13.30 -18.61 49.07
N TYR A 261 13.33 -17.28 49.08
CA TYR A 261 12.39 -16.46 48.31
C TYR A 261 12.71 -16.57 46.81
N GLU A 262 12.01 -17.44 46.09
CA GLU A 262 11.76 -17.20 44.67
C GLU A 262 10.63 -16.17 44.56
N PRO A 263 10.79 -15.09 43.79
CA PRO A 263 9.70 -14.14 43.58
C PRO A 263 8.52 -14.89 42.97
N ALA A 264 7.35 -14.81 43.62
CA ALA A 264 6.12 -15.38 43.11
C ALA A 264 5.91 -14.88 41.68
N LYS A 265 6.01 -15.78 40.70
CA LYS A 265 5.61 -15.48 39.32
C LYS A 265 4.15 -15.06 39.39
N LEU A 266 3.88 -13.78 39.13
CA LEU A 266 2.53 -13.28 38.94
C LEU A 266 1.85 -14.13 37.87
N GLY A 267 0.94 -15.01 38.31
CA GLY A 267 0.10 -15.79 37.43
C GLY A 267 -0.87 -14.85 36.73
N GLY A 268 -0.57 -14.47 35.50
CA GLY A 268 -1.51 -13.68 34.69
C GLY A 268 -0.99 -13.18 33.36
N SER A 269 0.29 -12.83 33.22
CA SER A 269 0.77 -12.14 32.00
C SER A 269 1.78 -12.92 31.15
N GLY A 270 2.49 -13.91 31.70
CA GLY A 270 3.52 -14.65 30.95
C GLY A 270 2.96 -15.61 29.89
N ALA A 271 1.90 -16.36 30.22
CA ALA A 271 1.36 -17.37 29.31
C ALA A 271 0.64 -16.79 28.08
N LEU A 272 0.04 -15.60 28.22
CA LEU A 272 -0.59 -14.88 27.11
C LEU A 272 0.44 -14.14 26.24
N ALA A 273 1.50 -13.60 26.85
CA ALA A 273 2.58 -12.95 26.14
C ALA A 273 3.35 -13.94 25.24
N ASP A 274 3.63 -15.15 25.72
CA ASP A 274 4.34 -16.16 24.91
C ASP A 274 3.50 -16.66 23.72
N GLU A 275 2.18 -16.82 23.89
CA GLU A 275 1.29 -17.28 22.81
C GLU A 275 1.04 -16.18 21.76
N GLU A 276 0.84 -14.93 22.16
CA GLU A 276 0.69 -13.81 21.23
C GLU A 276 2.00 -13.46 20.51
N VAL A 277 3.15 -13.55 21.20
CA VAL A 277 4.47 -13.38 20.57
C VAL A 277 4.76 -14.52 19.59
N SER A 278 4.33 -15.76 19.88
CA SER A 278 4.43 -16.88 18.93
C SER A 278 3.59 -16.63 17.68
N LYS A 279 2.33 -16.21 17.84
CA LYS A 279 1.44 -15.90 16.70
C LYS A 279 1.94 -14.71 15.87
N ALA A 280 2.50 -13.69 16.52
CA ALA A 280 3.10 -12.55 15.83
C ALA A 280 4.34 -12.97 15.02
N ASN A 281 5.20 -13.84 15.58
CA ASN A 281 6.37 -14.37 14.88
C ASN A 281 5.97 -15.26 13.68
N GLU A 282 4.93 -16.07 13.82
CA GLU A 282 4.37 -16.88 12.71
C GLU A 282 3.79 -16.00 11.60
N ALA A 283 3.04 -14.95 11.96
CA ALA A 283 2.48 -14.00 10.99
C ALA A 283 3.57 -13.22 10.23
N VAL A 284 4.64 -12.80 10.93
CA VAL A 284 5.78 -12.13 10.30
C VAL A 284 6.51 -13.08 9.35
N GLN A 285 6.70 -14.34 9.71
CA GLN A 285 7.31 -15.34 8.82
C GLN A 285 6.45 -15.63 7.58
N ALA A 286 5.13 -15.68 7.74
CA ALA A 286 4.20 -15.85 6.62
C ALA A 286 4.27 -14.67 5.64
N ALA A 287 4.30 -13.44 6.15
CA ALA A 287 4.42 -12.23 5.32
C ALA A 287 5.78 -12.16 4.59
N ILE A 288 6.87 -12.60 5.22
CA ILE A 288 8.19 -12.69 4.58
C ILE A 288 8.19 -13.75 3.47
N ALA A 289 7.52 -14.88 3.67
CA ALA A 289 7.39 -15.94 2.65
C ALA A 289 6.54 -15.49 1.44
N GLU A 290 5.45 -14.78 1.69
CA GLU A 290 4.60 -14.21 0.63
C GLU A 290 5.37 -13.15 -0.17
N ALA A 291 6.09 -12.25 0.50
CA ALA A 291 6.93 -11.25 -0.14
C ALA A 291 8.08 -11.87 -0.96
N ALA A 292 8.68 -12.97 -0.48
CA ALA A 292 9.70 -13.71 -1.22
C ALA A 292 9.13 -14.39 -2.48
N SER A 293 7.88 -14.89 -2.43
CA SER A 293 7.20 -15.47 -3.59
C SER A 293 6.80 -14.42 -4.65
N ALA A 294 6.45 -13.21 -4.22
CA ALA A 294 6.14 -12.10 -5.11
C ALA A 294 7.40 -11.49 -5.76
N ALA A 295 8.55 -11.56 -5.09
CA ALA A 295 9.83 -11.08 -5.61
C ALA A 295 10.48 -12.02 -6.65
N HIS A 296 10.09 -13.30 -6.67
CA HIS A 296 10.58 -14.30 -7.63
C HIS A 296 9.43 -15.06 -8.30
N PRO A 297 8.76 -14.45 -9.29
CA PRO A 297 7.85 -15.21 -10.14
C PRO A 297 8.68 -16.22 -10.94
N GLY A 298 8.42 -17.51 -10.73
CA GLY A 298 9.06 -18.59 -11.50
C GLY A 298 8.88 -18.41 -13.01
N PRO A 299 9.71 -19.06 -13.84
CA PRO A 299 9.66 -18.88 -15.29
C PRO A 299 8.27 -19.25 -15.82
N ALA A 300 7.67 -18.33 -16.58
CA ALA A 300 6.35 -18.48 -17.17
C ALA A 300 6.19 -19.83 -17.86
N THR A 301 5.19 -20.60 -17.43
CA THR A 301 4.76 -21.83 -18.09
C THR A 301 4.42 -21.53 -19.55
N THR A 302 5.21 -22.07 -20.47
CA THR A 302 4.99 -22.00 -21.90
C THR A 302 3.68 -22.72 -22.26
N PRO A 303 2.77 -22.15 -23.08
CA PRO A 303 1.54 -22.83 -23.47
C PRO A 303 1.85 -24.08 -24.34
N PRO A 304 1.02 -25.13 -24.26
CA PRO A 304 1.30 -26.41 -24.93
C PRO A 304 1.23 -26.27 -26.46
N ALA A 305 2.20 -26.86 -27.15
CA ALA A 305 2.30 -26.89 -28.61
C ALA A 305 1.16 -27.74 -29.23
N PRO A 306 0.67 -27.38 -30.43
CA PRO A 306 -0.38 -28.15 -31.12
C PRO A 306 0.16 -29.50 -31.64
N PRO A 307 -0.68 -30.54 -31.73
CA PRO A 307 -0.24 -31.88 -32.13
C PRO A 307 0.09 -31.96 -33.64
N GLU A 308 1.21 -32.61 -33.96
CA GLU A 308 1.63 -32.94 -35.34
C GLU A 308 0.68 -33.94 -36.03
N PRO A 309 0.52 -33.87 -37.37
CA PRO A 309 -0.31 -34.81 -38.11
C PRO A 309 0.40 -36.17 -38.29
N PRO A 310 -0.36 -37.28 -38.43
CA PRO A 310 0.23 -38.61 -38.57
C PRO A 310 0.90 -38.79 -39.94
N ALA A 311 2.10 -39.37 -39.93
CA ALA A 311 2.86 -39.69 -41.12
C ALA A 311 2.17 -40.78 -41.97
N SER A 312 1.94 -40.49 -43.25
CA SER A 312 1.73 -41.45 -44.34
C SER A 312 2.14 -40.81 -45.66
#